data_AF-A0A3S2UQN9-F1
#
_entry.id   AF-A0A3S2UQN9-F1
#
_cell.length_a   1.000
_cell.length_b   1.000
_cell.length_c   1.000
_cell.angle_alpha   90.00
_cell.angle_beta   90.00
_cell.angle_gamma   90.00
#
_symmetry.space_group_name_H-M   'P 1'
#
loop_
_entity.id
_entity.type
_entity.pdbx_description
1 polymer ?
#
loop_
_entity_poly.entity_id
_entity_poly.type
_entity_poly.pdbx_seq_one_letter_code
_entity_poly.pdbx_strand_id
1 'polypeptide(L)'
;MSTILNSPRLIDLGTETQVFESYAALQWRGEEILCRIMVHEAELDANPAEAEVLWHAISLNCKLLADIVAAQEKWLDEHHVNIKAAEDALRKEIRSLNITPAMKEQEKNE
;
A
#
# COMPACT_ATOMS: atom_id res chain seq x y z
N MET A 1 -8.08 13.81 -6.30
CA MET A 1 -8.21 12.48 -5.66
C MET A 1 -6.91 11.74 -5.88
N SER A 2 -6.34 11.19 -4.80
CA SER A 2 -4.92 10.85 -4.65
C SER A 2 -4.39 9.88 -5.73
N THR A 3 -3.38 10.35 -6.48
CA THR A 3 -2.55 9.55 -7.41
C THR A 3 -1.52 8.67 -6.69
N ILE A 4 -1.50 8.68 -5.35
CA ILE A 4 -0.42 8.10 -4.55
C ILE A 4 -0.47 6.57 -4.55
N LEU A 5 -1.66 5.97 -4.61
CA LEU A 5 -1.79 4.51 -4.80
C LEU A 5 -1.40 4.08 -6.23
N ASN A 6 -1.37 5.01 -7.18
CA ASN A 6 -1.00 4.76 -8.58
C ASN A 6 0.39 5.34 -8.91
N SER A 7 1.17 5.74 -7.90
CA SER A 7 2.52 6.27 -8.10
C SER A 7 3.51 5.13 -8.04
N PRO A 8 4.39 4.95 -9.04
CA PRO A 8 5.37 3.89 -9.03
C PRO A 8 6.28 3.94 -7.81
N ARG A 9 6.64 2.78 -7.24
CA ARG A 9 7.51 2.67 -6.07
C ARG A 9 8.53 1.57 -6.23
N LEU A 10 9.76 1.86 -5.81
CA LEU A 10 10.79 0.87 -5.60
C LEU A 10 10.60 0.26 -4.21
N ILE A 11 10.39 -1.06 -4.15
CA ILE A 11 10.12 -1.81 -2.92
C ILE A 11 11.20 -2.87 -2.76
N ASP A 12 11.80 -2.91 -1.56
CA ASP A 12 12.72 -3.96 -1.15
C ASP A 12 11.94 -5.12 -0.53
N LEU A 13 12.00 -6.28 -1.16
CA LEU A 13 11.38 -7.53 -0.74
C LEU A 13 12.41 -8.48 -0.11
N GLY A 14 13.48 -7.93 0.47
CA GLY A 14 14.50 -8.63 1.23
C GLY A 14 15.51 -9.41 0.37
N THR A 15 15.03 -10.20 -0.59
CA THR A 15 15.87 -10.93 -1.56
C THR A 15 16.00 -10.22 -2.89
N GLU A 16 15.05 -9.36 -3.21
CA GLU A 16 15.03 -8.58 -4.45
C GLU A 16 14.44 -7.20 -4.21
N THR A 17 14.86 -6.23 -5.02
CA THR A 17 14.24 -4.90 -5.07
C THR A 17 13.52 -4.75 -6.40
N GLN A 18 12.23 -4.43 -6.37
CA GLN A 18 11.38 -4.36 -7.56
C GLN A 18 10.62 -3.04 -7.62
N VAL A 19 10.43 -2.52 -8.84
CA VAL A 19 9.55 -1.38 -9.08
C VAL A 19 8.13 -1.88 -9.31
N PHE A 20 7.17 -1.37 -8.55
CA PHE A 20 5.74 -1.59 -8.73
C PHE A 20 5.08 -0.32 -9.23
N GLU A 21 4.35 -0.40 -10.34
CA GLU A 21 3.71 0.77 -10.97
C GLU A 21 2.52 1.31 -10.15
N SER A 22 1.91 0.48 -9.32
CA SER A 22 0.79 0.84 -8.46
C SER A 22 0.66 -0.13 -7.29
N TYR A 23 -0.16 0.24 -6.31
CA TYR A 23 -0.57 -0.63 -5.22
C TYR A 23 -1.26 -1.91 -5.74
N ALA A 24 -2.08 -1.79 -6.81
CA ALA A 24 -2.74 -2.94 -7.42
C ALA A 24 -1.73 -3.93 -8.03
N ALA A 25 -0.64 -3.43 -8.62
CA ALA A 25 0.44 -4.29 -9.12
C ALA A 25 1.15 -5.05 -7.98
N LEU A 26 1.37 -4.39 -6.84
CA LEU A 26 1.91 -5.03 -5.64
C LEU A 26 0.95 -6.08 -5.07
N GLN A 27 -0.36 -5.78 -5.04
CA GLN A 27 -1.39 -6.75 -4.62
C GLN A 27 -1.42 -7.98 -5.52
N TRP A 28 -1.43 -7.78 -6.84
CA TRP A 28 -1.44 -8.88 -7.79
C TRP A 28 -0.20 -9.77 -7.65
N ARG A 29 0.97 -9.19 -7.36
CA ARG A 29 2.18 -9.95 -7.05
C ARG A 29 2.02 -10.80 -5.79
N GLY A 30 1.39 -10.28 -4.74
CA GLY A 30 1.06 -11.07 -3.53
C GLY A 30 0.16 -12.27 -3.84
N GLU A 31 -0.88 -12.06 -4.65
CA GLU A 31 -1.80 -13.13 -5.10
C GLU A 31 -1.07 -14.20 -5.91
N GLU A 32 -0.14 -13.80 -6.79
CA GLU A 32 0.70 -14.72 -7.55
C GLU A 32 1.55 -15.61 -6.63
N ILE A 33 2.19 -15.03 -5.62
CA ILE A 33 3.01 -15.78 -4.65
C ILE A 33 2.15 -16.74 -3.83
N LEU A 34 0.95 -16.32 -3.40
CA LEU A 34 0.02 -17.19 -2.70
C LEU A 34 -0.37 -18.41 -3.56
N CYS A 35 -0.67 -18.19 -4.85
CA CYS A 35 -0.95 -19.28 -5.79
C CYS A 35 0.23 -20.27 -5.89
N ARG A 36 1.48 -19.78 -5.92
CA ARG A 36 2.66 -20.64 -5.95
C ARG A 36 2.80 -21.49 -4.69
N ILE A 37 2.52 -20.92 -3.52
CA ILE A 37 2.51 -21.66 -2.25
C ILE A 37 1.48 -22.80 -2.31
N MET A 38 0.25 -22.49 -2.73
CA MET A 38 -0.82 -23.49 -2.82
C MET A 38 -0.49 -24.61 -3.82
N VAL A 39 0.19 -24.30 -4.93
CA VAL A 39 0.66 -25.30 -5.89
C VAL A 39 1.70 -26.23 -5.24
N HIS A 40 2.71 -25.69 -4.56
CA HIS A 40 3.70 -26.51 -3.89
C HIS A 40 3.12 -27.33 -2.72
N GLU A 41 2.13 -26.79 -2.00
CA GLU A 41 1.39 -27.55 -0.98
C GLU A 41 0.63 -28.73 -1.59
N ALA A 42 -0.02 -28.55 -2.74
CA ALA A 42 -0.67 -29.64 -3.44
C ALA A 42 0.34 -30.68 -3.99
N GLU A 43 1.52 -30.23 -4.41
CA GLU A 43 2.60 -31.11 -4.89
C GLU A 43 3.21 -31.95 -3.77
N LEU A 44 3.22 -31.45 -2.52
CA LEU A 44 3.73 -32.21 -1.36
C LEU A 44 2.93 -33.49 -1.12
N ASP A 45 1.61 -33.42 -1.27
CA ASP A 45 0.72 -34.57 -1.12
C ASP A 45 0.91 -35.58 -2.27
N ALA A 46 1.23 -35.09 -3.47
CA ALA A 46 1.40 -35.92 -4.66
C ALA A 46 2.79 -36.55 -4.77
N ASN A 47 3.85 -35.86 -4.33
CA ASN A 47 5.25 -36.25 -4.54
C ASN A 47 6.10 -36.19 -3.24
N PRO A 48 5.92 -37.14 -2.31
CA PRO A 48 6.64 -37.14 -1.03
C PRO A 48 8.17 -37.22 -1.16
N ALA A 49 8.68 -37.74 -2.28
CA ALA A 49 10.11 -37.82 -2.55
C ALA A 49 10.78 -36.45 -2.73
N GLU A 50 10.02 -35.41 -3.08
CA GLU A 50 10.51 -34.04 -3.29
C GLU A 50 10.21 -33.13 -2.09
N ALA A 51 9.76 -33.70 -0.96
CA ALA A 51 9.23 -32.92 0.15
C ALA A 51 10.21 -31.87 0.69
N GLU A 52 11.50 -32.18 0.81
CA GLU A 52 12.50 -31.22 1.28
C GLU A 52 12.60 -29.99 0.36
N VAL A 53 12.59 -30.20 -0.96
CA VAL A 53 12.67 -29.14 -1.97
C VAL A 53 11.39 -28.30 -1.96
N LEU A 54 10.23 -28.95 -1.91
CA LEU A 54 8.93 -28.28 -1.89
C LEU A 54 8.72 -27.47 -0.60
N TRP A 55 9.08 -28.01 0.57
CA TRP A 55 9.04 -27.27 1.83
C TRP A 55 9.97 -26.06 1.82
N HIS A 56 11.16 -26.20 1.24
CA HIS A 56 12.07 -25.08 1.08
C HIS A 56 11.45 -23.99 0.17
N ALA A 57 10.87 -24.37 -0.97
CA ALA A 57 10.20 -23.45 -1.89
C ALA A 57 9.00 -22.75 -1.23
N ILE A 58 8.18 -23.46 -0.47
CA ILE A 58 7.08 -22.88 0.32
C ILE A 58 7.62 -21.87 1.32
N SER A 59 8.66 -22.22 2.08
CA SER A 59 9.25 -21.30 3.06
C SER A 59 9.76 -20.01 2.43
N LEU A 60 10.40 -20.09 1.26
CA LEU A 60 10.87 -18.91 0.53
C LEU A 60 9.70 -18.03 0.05
N ASN A 61 8.66 -18.64 -0.53
CA ASN A 61 7.49 -17.91 -0.99
C ASN A 61 6.70 -17.29 0.18
N CYS A 62 6.57 -17.98 1.32
CA CYS A 62 5.93 -17.42 2.52
C CYS A 62 6.68 -16.20 3.05
N LYS A 63 8.03 -16.23 3.03
CA LYS A 63 8.84 -15.07 3.41
C LYS A 63 8.60 -13.90 2.45
N LEU A 64 8.66 -14.16 1.15
CA LEU A 64 8.40 -13.14 0.13
C LEU A 64 6.99 -12.53 0.26
N LEU A 65 5.98 -13.36 0.55
CA LEU A 65 4.61 -12.91 0.80
C LEU A 65 4.52 -12.00 2.03
N ALA A 66 5.22 -12.33 3.11
CA ALA A 66 5.28 -11.48 4.30
C ALA A 66 5.91 -10.12 3.99
N ASP A 67 6.99 -10.09 3.21
CA ASP A 67 7.65 -8.85 2.78
C ASP A 67 6.72 -8.00 1.88
N ILE A 68 5.94 -8.64 1.00
CA ILE A 68 4.90 -7.96 0.19
C ILE A 68 3.81 -7.36 1.07
N VAL A 69 3.30 -8.11 2.06
CA VAL A 69 2.25 -7.61 2.98
C VAL A 69 2.77 -6.43 3.80
N ALA A 70 3.99 -6.49 4.34
CA ALA A 70 4.60 -5.37 5.05
C ALA A 70 4.75 -4.13 4.14
N ALA A 71 5.11 -4.34 2.87
CA ALA A 71 5.19 -3.25 1.90
C ALA A 71 3.81 -2.64 1.58
N GLN A 72 2.76 -3.45 1.52
CA GLN A 72 1.38 -2.99 1.34
C GLN A 72 0.91 -2.14 2.53
N GLU A 73 1.13 -2.62 3.75
CA GLU A 73 0.78 -1.89 4.98
C GLU A 73 1.46 -0.51 5.00
N LYS A 74 2.77 -0.47 4.75
CA LYS A 74 3.52 0.79 4.67
C LYS A 74 2.97 1.74 3.60
N TRP A 75 2.59 1.23 2.43
CA TRP A 75 2.00 2.06 1.38
C TRP A 75 0.67 2.67 1.82
N LEU A 76 -0.20 1.87 2.45
CA LEU A 76 -1.49 2.34 2.97
C LEU A 76 -1.33 3.36 4.10
N ASP A 77 -0.37 3.17 5.00
CA ASP A 77 -0.06 4.12 6.08
C ASP A 77 0.38 5.48 5.52
N GLU A 78 1.29 5.47 4.55
CA GLU A 78 1.72 6.70 3.87
C GLU A 78 0.56 7.37 3.13
N HIS A 79 -0.33 6.58 2.52
CA HIS A 79 -1.53 7.10 1.88
C HIS A 79 -2.47 7.77 2.91
N HIS A 80 -2.64 7.16 4.08
CA HIS A 80 -3.44 7.72 5.17
C HIS A 80 -2.87 9.06 5.67
N VAL A 81 -1.55 9.13 5.88
CA VAL A 81 -0.85 10.37 6.25
C VAL A 81 -1.09 11.47 5.22
N ASN A 82 -1.00 11.16 3.93
CA ASN A 82 -1.22 12.12 2.86
C ASN A 82 -2.66 12.61 2.78
N ILE A 83 -3.66 11.73 2.97
CA ILE A 83 -5.07 12.13 3.04
C ILE A 83 -5.28 13.09 4.20
N LYS A 84 -4.74 12.77 5.38
CA LYS A 84 -4.87 13.62 6.57
C LYS A 84 -4.25 14.99 6.36
N ALA A 85 -3.06 15.06 5.76
CA ALA A 85 -2.42 16.32 5.42
C ALA A 85 -3.27 17.17 4.44
N ALA A 86 -3.88 16.53 3.43
CA ALA A 86 -4.78 17.20 2.50
C ALA A 86 -6.05 17.71 3.18
N GLU A 87 -6.63 16.92 4.11
CA GLU A 87 -7.78 17.33 4.91
C GLU A 87 -7.45 18.55 5.78
N ASP A 88 -6.31 18.54 6.47
CA ASP A 88 -5.86 19.64 7.32
C ASP A 88 -5.62 20.92 6.50
N ALA A 89 -5.07 20.80 5.29
CA ALA A 89 -4.92 21.91 4.36
C ALA A 89 -6.27 22.50 3.95
N LEU A 90 -7.23 21.66 3.55
CA LEU A 90 -8.59 22.08 3.21
C LEU A 90 -9.30 22.76 4.38
N ARG A 91 -9.18 22.21 5.60
CA ARG A 91 -9.74 22.82 6.82
C ARG A 91 -9.16 24.21 7.07
N LYS A 92 -7.86 24.40 6.81
CA LYS A 92 -7.20 25.70 6.93
C LYS A 92 -7.70 26.69 5.88
N GLU A 93 -7.84 26.26 4.63
CA GLU A 93 -8.40 27.08 3.54
C GLU A 93 -9.84 27.53 3.87
N ILE A 94 -10.71 26.61 4.28
CA ILE A 94 -12.10 26.94 4.68
C ILE A 94 -12.13 27.98 5.81
N ARG A 95 -11.29 27.80 6.84
CA ARG A 95 -11.21 28.78 7.94
C ARG A 95 -10.76 30.16 7.45
N SER A 96 -9.88 30.21 6.45
CA SER A 96 -9.41 31.47 5.88
C SER A 96 -10.48 32.20 5.06
N LEU A 97 -11.42 31.47 4.43
CA LEU A 97 -12.55 32.05 3.68
C LEU A 97 -13.54 32.81 4.60
N ASN A 98 -13.74 32.33 5.84
CA ASN A 98 -14.57 33.00 6.84
C ASN A 98 -13.93 34.28 7.42
N ILE A 99 -12.73 34.65 6.98
CA ILE A 99 -12.04 35.91 7.33
C ILE A 99 -11.99 36.83 6.10
N THR A 100 -13.06 36.85 5.30
CA THR A 100 -13.21 37.90 4.30
C THR A 100 -13.74 39.16 5.03
N PRO A 101 -13.08 40.33 4.95
CA PRO A 101 -13.46 41.55 5.67
C PRO A 101 -14.85 42.13 5.38
N ALA A 102 -15.63 41.52 4.47
CA ALA A 102 -16.92 42.01 4.02
C ALA A 102 -18.01 42.06 5.11
N MET A 103 -17.83 41.39 6.25
CA MET A 103 -18.79 41.46 7.37
C MET A 103 -18.44 42.50 8.45
N LYS A 104 -17.25 43.13 8.42
CA LYS A 104 -16.89 44.16 9.41
C LYS A 104 -17.27 45.58 9.02
N GLU A 105 -17.68 45.82 7.77
CA GLU A 105 -18.12 47.14 7.30
C GLU A 105 -19.64 47.35 7.43
N GLN A 106 -20.44 46.30 7.63
CA GLN A 106 -21.87 46.45 7.90
C GLN A 106 -22.18 46.80 9.37
N GLU A 107 -21.37 46.36 10.33
CA GLU A 107 -21.56 46.69 11.76
C GLU A 107 -21.06 48.09 12.17
N LYS A 108 -20.46 48.86 11.25
CA LYS A 108 -19.99 50.24 11.52
C LYS A 108 -20.89 51.33 10.93
N ASN A 109 -21.93 50.96 10.19
CA ASN A 109 -22.85 51.88 9.53
C ASN A 109 -24.30 51.78 10.05
N GLU A 110 -24.54 51.03 11.13
CA GLU A 110 -25.76 51.13 11.96
C GLU A 110 -25.47 51.92 13.24
#